data_AF-A0A3N1UM92-F1
#
_entry.id   AF-A0A3N1UM92-F1
#
_cell.length_a   1.000
_cell.length_b   1.000
_cell.length_c   1.000
_cell.angle_alpha   90.00
_cell.angle_beta   90.00
_cell.angle_gamma   90.00
#
_symmetry.space_group_name_H-M   'P 1'
#
loop_
_entity.id
_entity.type
_entity.pdbx_description
1 polymer ?
#
loop_
_entity_poly.entity_id
_entity_poly.type
_entity_poly.pdbx_seq_one_letter_code
_entity_poly.pdbx_strand_id
1 'polypeptide(L)'
;MSARTAVPPQEGRRAAPAGAEVTARTSFRFSADGLRAACTATGTDGRHFAEGWSLHPSGPRLDLRTDLGSDPAWTQLLPLDGTSVLASWHGRGGAQSLARLTPDGHRDTVAVPGGRPLRLLPAPEGAGLLALGVSGGAARDTIVLALRGDRPRFEVTARVAGTLMGGTVLGHRVLFTRLLDDVPRPVVLDLRDGGLRDLTAHSGPAHVLAAAAGRVLLALLTPEGSRLALADLDGDAPLHAVRGDTGLPGAVHPLALDPDGDRLALLTTSGARSFLTVLDPVSGTARRIGMPPGDLLPCAAWTGHGLWLPHSDPGRPRTLGWVPPTGAALELPEPVQPGHQPARVDTFPGADGPVEAVLYGPDWRTARQVVLALHGGPNSRWTLGFDPFLQALAAAGLAVIAPNQRGSTGYGAAHTLAISGTWGGPDLADVTAVGRFLTRERGTGRARPALYGVSYGAFLALLAAAAEPDGWSACAAVAPFLSGPRLHADGSAQVRSMVERLDGLTPVRDRLGPRDVERLAPALAAPLLLVHGALDDSVPVGHSRALAARLTALGRRPGTDFHYLELPDRGHAALGTGTADPVVASVVRFLTGLGHPAPPGPVSAPPDTKGGDH
;
A
#
# COMPACT_ATOMS: atom_id res chain seq x y z
N MET A 1 -42.47 -10.39 -27.89
CA MET A 1 -41.75 -9.14 -28.25
C MET A 1 -40.72 -8.87 -27.16
N SER A 2 -39.46 -9.10 -27.48
CA SER A 2 -38.34 -9.07 -26.52
C SER A 2 -37.65 -7.72 -26.63
N ALA A 3 -37.78 -6.88 -25.60
CA ALA A 3 -37.12 -5.58 -25.54
C ALA A 3 -35.65 -5.79 -25.17
N ARG A 4 -34.77 -5.69 -26.18
CA ARG A 4 -33.33 -5.54 -26.02
C ARG A 4 -33.06 -4.19 -25.35
N THR A 5 -32.62 -4.18 -24.10
CA THR A 5 -32.04 -3.00 -23.46
C THR A 5 -30.68 -2.73 -24.08
N ALA A 6 -30.61 -1.69 -24.91
CA ALA A 6 -29.39 -1.21 -25.54
C ALA A 6 -28.46 -0.60 -24.47
N VAL A 7 -27.22 -1.07 -24.45
CA VAL A 7 -26.10 -0.43 -23.75
C VAL A 7 -25.77 0.85 -24.54
N PRO A 8 -25.66 2.03 -23.90
CA PRO A 8 -25.32 3.25 -24.62
C PRO A 8 -23.89 3.17 -25.17
N PRO A 9 -23.60 3.72 -26.37
CA PRO A 9 -22.26 3.70 -26.93
C PRO A 9 -21.34 4.55 -26.06
N GLN A 10 -20.24 3.96 -25.58
CA GLN A 10 -19.17 4.71 -24.91
C GLN A 10 -18.41 5.53 -25.95
N GLU A 11 -18.47 6.85 -25.82
CA GLU A 11 -17.58 7.76 -26.55
C GLU A 11 -16.12 7.36 -26.33
N GLY A 12 -15.36 7.25 -27.41
CA GLY A 12 -13.96 6.85 -27.40
C GLY A 12 -13.12 7.79 -26.54
N ARG A 13 -12.77 7.34 -25.33
CA ARG A 13 -11.79 8.03 -24.47
C ARG A 13 -10.40 7.87 -25.12
N ARG A 14 -9.85 8.98 -25.62
CA ARG A 14 -8.51 9.04 -26.22
C ARG A 14 -7.43 8.57 -25.23
N ALA A 15 -6.41 7.89 -25.76
CA ALA A 15 -5.15 7.65 -25.06
C ALA A 15 -4.59 8.97 -24.48
N ALA A 16 -4.17 8.95 -23.22
CA ALA A 16 -3.55 10.12 -22.60
C ALA A 16 -2.15 10.34 -23.20
N PRO A 17 -1.70 11.59 -23.39
CA PRO A 17 -0.36 11.84 -23.87
C PRO A 17 0.68 11.25 -22.90
N ALA A 18 1.75 10.68 -23.45
CA ALA A 18 2.86 10.07 -22.72
C ALA A 18 3.54 11.01 -21.69
N GLY A 19 3.23 12.31 -21.73
CA GLY A 19 3.81 13.36 -20.87
C GLY A 19 3.01 13.75 -19.62
N ALA A 20 1.90 13.07 -19.27
CA ALA A 20 1.26 13.31 -17.97
C ALA A 20 2.22 12.92 -16.84
N GLU A 21 2.56 13.89 -15.99
CA GLU A 21 3.42 13.69 -14.81
C GLU A 21 2.69 12.79 -13.80
N VAL A 22 3.34 11.69 -13.41
CA VAL A 22 2.79 10.68 -12.51
C VAL A 22 3.29 10.97 -11.09
N THR A 23 2.38 11.04 -10.13
CA THR A 23 2.71 11.29 -8.71
C THR A 23 2.75 10.02 -7.88
N ALA A 24 2.16 8.92 -8.37
CA ALA A 24 2.20 7.63 -7.70
C ALA A 24 2.08 6.48 -8.70
N ARG A 25 2.81 5.40 -8.44
CA ARG A 25 2.58 4.08 -9.06
C ARG A 25 2.44 3.02 -7.97
N THR A 26 1.41 2.19 -8.08
CA THR A 26 1.09 1.16 -7.09
C THR A 26 0.70 -0.15 -7.78
N SER A 27 0.58 -1.22 -6.99
CA SER A 27 0.04 -2.50 -7.46
C SER A 27 0.80 -3.13 -8.63
N PHE A 28 2.13 -2.96 -8.68
CA PHE A 28 2.96 -3.62 -9.69
C PHE A 28 2.73 -5.13 -9.70
N ARG A 29 2.58 -5.68 -10.90
CA ARG A 29 2.48 -7.11 -11.22
C ARG A 29 3.34 -7.41 -12.43
N PHE A 30 3.90 -8.62 -12.48
CA PHE A 30 4.73 -9.09 -13.57
C PHE A 30 4.07 -10.29 -14.27
N SER A 31 4.33 -10.47 -15.55
CA SER A 31 3.94 -11.68 -16.29
C SER A 31 4.72 -12.91 -15.79
N ALA A 32 4.26 -14.12 -16.11
CA ALA A 32 4.89 -15.35 -15.65
C ALA A 32 6.33 -15.52 -16.15
N ASP A 33 6.63 -15.04 -17.36
CA ASP A 33 7.97 -15.00 -17.96
C ASP A 33 8.84 -13.84 -17.41
N GLY A 34 8.24 -12.94 -16.62
CA GLY A 34 8.89 -11.75 -16.08
C GLY A 34 9.24 -10.69 -17.12
N LEU A 35 8.80 -10.81 -18.37
CA LEU A 35 9.15 -9.89 -19.47
C LEU A 35 8.20 -8.69 -19.60
N ARG A 36 7.13 -8.65 -18.80
CA ARG A 36 6.15 -7.56 -18.79
C ARG A 36 5.77 -7.19 -17.38
N ALA A 37 5.37 -5.93 -17.21
CA ALA A 37 4.81 -5.43 -15.97
C ALA A 37 3.53 -4.63 -16.21
N ALA A 38 2.65 -4.59 -15.22
CA ALA A 38 1.53 -3.66 -15.18
C ALA A 38 1.41 -3.03 -13.79
N CYS A 39 0.96 -1.78 -13.74
CA CYS A 39 0.72 -1.06 -12.50
C CYS A 39 -0.38 -0.01 -12.66
N THR A 40 -0.93 0.43 -11.53
CA THR A 40 -1.82 1.60 -11.51
C THR A 40 -0.97 2.83 -11.30
N ALA A 41 -1.15 3.85 -12.15
CA ALA A 41 -0.51 5.14 -12.02
C ALA A 41 -1.55 6.23 -11.69
N THR A 42 -1.15 7.24 -10.94
CA THR A 42 -1.96 8.44 -10.69
C THR A 42 -1.27 9.67 -11.25
N GLY A 43 -1.99 10.47 -12.04
CA GLY A 43 -1.50 11.74 -12.57
C GLY A 43 -1.57 12.88 -11.55
N THR A 44 -0.90 13.99 -11.83
CA THR A 44 -1.00 15.24 -11.05
C THR A 44 -2.43 15.77 -10.92
N ASP A 45 -3.27 15.53 -11.93
CA ASP A 45 -4.69 15.86 -11.94
C ASP A 45 -5.59 14.92 -11.11
N GLY A 46 -4.99 13.90 -10.49
CA GLY A 46 -5.70 12.89 -9.69
C GLY A 46 -6.38 11.79 -10.52
N ARG A 47 -6.25 11.79 -11.85
CA ARG A 47 -6.77 10.69 -12.69
C ARG A 47 -5.90 9.45 -12.54
N HIS A 48 -6.53 8.29 -12.69
CA HIS A 48 -5.86 7.01 -12.54
C HIS A 48 -5.75 6.30 -13.88
N PHE A 49 -4.60 5.69 -14.13
CA PHE A 49 -4.26 5.03 -15.38
C PHE A 49 -3.79 3.60 -15.10
N ALA A 50 -4.13 2.67 -15.99
CA ALA A 50 -3.41 1.42 -16.13
C ALA A 50 -2.17 1.68 -16.98
N GLU A 51 -1.02 1.27 -16.50
CA GLU A 51 0.22 1.26 -17.27
C GLU A 51 0.65 -0.19 -17.55
N GLY A 52 1.04 -0.45 -18.79
CA GLY A 52 1.64 -1.71 -19.24
C GLY A 52 3.04 -1.48 -19.79
N TRP A 53 3.97 -2.34 -19.41
CA TRP A 53 5.40 -2.18 -19.70
C TRP A 53 5.99 -3.46 -20.31
N SER A 54 6.82 -3.32 -21.33
CA SER A 54 7.73 -4.36 -21.82
C SER A 54 9.12 -4.18 -21.21
N LEU A 55 9.76 -5.29 -20.83
CA LEU A 55 11.00 -5.31 -20.08
C LEU A 55 12.13 -5.82 -20.99
N HIS A 56 12.89 -4.88 -21.57
CA HIS A 56 13.94 -5.16 -22.55
C HIS A 56 15.34 -5.13 -21.94
N PRO A 57 16.36 -5.74 -22.57
CA PRO A 57 17.75 -5.62 -22.13
C PRO A 57 18.25 -4.18 -21.92
N SER A 58 17.70 -3.23 -22.67
CA SER A 58 18.05 -1.80 -22.62
C SER A 58 17.25 -0.99 -21.59
N GLY A 59 16.39 -1.63 -20.80
CA GLY A 59 15.51 -0.98 -19.83
C GLY A 59 14.01 -1.16 -20.14
N PRO A 60 13.13 -0.65 -19.25
CA PRO A 60 11.70 -0.81 -19.38
C PRO A 60 11.12 0.17 -20.41
N ARG A 61 10.12 -0.27 -21.15
CA ARG A 61 9.38 0.54 -22.12
C ARG A 61 7.91 0.59 -21.74
N LEU A 62 7.36 1.80 -21.60
CA LEU A 62 5.92 1.99 -21.42
C LEU A 62 5.21 1.77 -22.77
N ASP A 63 4.38 0.74 -22.86
CA ASP A 63 3.66 0.39 -24.09
C ASP A 63 2.20 0.86 -24.06
N LEU A 64 1.61 0.93 -22.88
CA LEU A 64 0.19 1.20 -22.67
C LEU A 64 0.02 2.17 -21.51
N ARG A 65 -0.79 3.21 -21.72
CA ARG A 65 -1.33 4.06 -20.65
C ARG A 65 -2.80 4.36 -20.94
N THR A 66 -3.69 3.72 -20.19
CA THR A 66 -5.14 3.80 -20.41
C THR A 66 -5.83 4.34 -19.17
N ASP A 67 -6.65 5.38 -19.34
CA ASP A 67 -7.45 5.97 -18.25
C ASP A 67 -8.44 4.94 -17.69
N LEU A 68 -8.41 4.74 -16.37
CA LEU A 68 -9.29 3.82 -15.66
C LEU A 68 -10.60 4.49 -15.23
N GLY A 69 -10.70 5.82 -15.29
CA GLY A 69 -11.85 6.57 -14.80
C GLY A 69 -11.82 6.76 -13.28
N SER A 70 -12.94 6.48 -12.60
CA SER A 70 -13.11 6.70 -11.15
C SER A 70 -12.29 5.71 -10.29
N ASP A 71 -12.20 5.99 -8.99
CA ASP A 71 -11.33 5.39 -7.97
C ASP A 71 -10.91 3.92 -8.23
N PRO A 72 -9.60 3.65 -8.44
CA PRO A 72 -9.07 2.34 -8.74
C PRO A 72 -8.83 1.49 -7.49
N ALA A 73 -9.32 1.88 -6.30
CA ALA A 73 -9.09 1.20 -5.02
C ALA A 73 -9.22 -0.34 -5.06
N TRP A 74 -9.99 -0.86 -6.02
CA TRP A 74 -10.21 -2.29 -6.22
C TRP A 74 -9.81 -2.82 -7.60
N THR A 75 -8.88 -2.15 -8.28
CA THR A 75 -8.39 -2.54 -9.60
C THR A 75 -7.19 -3.47 -9.49
N GLN A 76 -7.32 -4.71 -10.00
CA GLN A 76 -6.17 -5.57 -10.26
C GLN A 76 -5.76 -5.41 -11.73
N LEU A 77 -4.48 -5.18 -11.98
CA LEU A 77 -3.90 -5.11 -13.32
C LEU A 77 -2.94 -6.28 -13.50
N LEU A 78 -3.08 -7.00 -14.60
CA LEU A 78 -2.24 -8.13 -14.95
C LEU A 78 -1.73 -7.95 -16.39
N PRO A 79 -0.40 -7.90 -16.62
CA PRO A 79 0.11 -7.87 -17.97
C PRO A 79 -0.23 -9.18 -18.70
N LEU A 80 -0.69 -9.07 -19.94
CA LEU A 80 -1.00 -10.20 -20.82
C LEU A 80 0.11 -10.43 -21.84
N ASP A 81 -0.03 -11.49 -22.64
CA ASP A 81 0.75 -11.65 -23.85
C ASP A 81 0.56 -10.47 -24.83
N GLY A 82 1.68 -10.04 -25.45
CA GLY A 82 1.75 -8.81 -26.24
C GLY A 82 1.90 -7.55 -25.38
N THR A 83 1.13 -6.53 -25.68
CA THR A 83 1.18 -5.19 -25.05
C THR A 83 -0.11 -4.84 -24.32
N SER A 84 -1.01 -5.81 -24.17
CA SER A 84 -2.29 -5.65 -23.50
C SER A 84 -2.19 -5.88 -21.99
N VAL A 85 -3.14 -5.28 -21.25
CA VAL A 85 -3.28 -5.47 -19.81
C VAL A 85 -4.70 -5.94 -19.50
N LEU A 86 -4.84 -6.97 -18.68
CA LEU A 86 -6.13 -7.36 -18.12
C LEU A 86 -6.39 -6.52 -16.89
N ALA A 87 -7.46 -5.74 -16.92
CA ALA A 87 -7.94 -4.96 -15.80
C ALA A 87 -9.17 -5.62 -15.18
N SER A 88 -9.18 -5.70 -13.86
CA SER A 88 -10.28 -6.20 -13.06
C SER A 88 -10.78 -5.10 -12.14
N TRP A 89 -12.05 -4.75 -12.21
CA TRP A 89 -12.70 -3.81 -11.27
C TRP A 89 -13.69 -4.53 -10.37
N HIS A 90 -13.90 -4.00 -9.16
CA HIS A 90 -15.00 -4.42 -8.30
C HIS A 90 -16.06 -3.32 -8.29
N GLY A 91 -17.27 -3.65 -8.74
CA GLY A 91 -18.43 -2.77 -8.68
C GLY A 91 -19.09 -2.76 -7.30
N ARG A 92 -19.97 -1.77 -7.07
CA ARG A 92 -20.83 -1.71 -5.88
C ARG A 92 -21.69 -2.99 -5.83
N GLY A 93 -21.61 -3.73 -4.72
CA GLY A 93 -22.26 -5.04 -4.54
C GLY A 93 -21.36 -6.25 -4.75
N GLY A 94 -20.05 -6.07 -4.95
CA GLY A 94 -19.07 -7.17 -5.00
C GLY A 94 -18.94 -7.86 -6.35
N ALA A 95 -19.67 -7.40 -7.37
CA ALA A 95 -19.54 -7.90 -8.75
C ALA A 95 -18.19 -7.47 -9.33
N GLN A 96 -17.38 -8.43 -9.75
CA GLN A 96 -16.13 -8.16 -10.45
C GLN A 96 -16.41 -8.00 -11.95
N SER A 97 -15.64 -7.17 -12.64
CA SER A 97 -15.70 -7.03 -14.11
C SER A 97 -14.30 -7.03 -14.67
N LEU A 98 -14.09 -7.73 -15.78
CA LEU A 98 -12.79 -7.90 -16.42
C LEU A 98 -12.83 -7.32 -17.81
N ALA A 99 -11.84 -6.51 -18.16
CA ALA A 99 -11.65 -6.08 -19.54
C ALA A 99 -10.18 -6.07 -19.91
N ARG A 100 -9.93 -6.42 -21.17
CA ARG A 100 -8.62 -6.28 -21.79
C ARG A 100 -8.47 -4.84 -22.24
N LEU A 101 -7.37 -4.22 -21.84
CA LEU A 101 -6.94 -2.91 -22.27
C LEU A 101 -5.84 -3.09 -23.31
N THR A 102 -5.97 -2.41 -24.45
CA THR A 102 -5.01 -2.46 -25.56
C THR A 102 -4.31 -1.10 -25.74
N PRO A 103 -3.11 -1.05 -26.37
CA PRO A 103 -2.35 0.19 -26.52
C PRO A 103 -3.04 1.30 -27.33
N ASP A 104 -3.93 0.92 -28.25
CA ASP A 104 -4.77 1.84 -29.01
C ASP A 104 -5.93 2.45 -28.19
N GLY A 105 -6.02 2.10 -26.90
CA GLY A 105 -7.01 2.63 -25.97
C GLY A 105 -8.34 1.88 -26.00
N HIS A 106 -8.46 0.78 -26.76
CA HIS A 106 -9.66 -0.05 -26.71
C HIS A 106 -9.78 -0.83 -25.38
N ARG A 107 -11.03 -1.00 -24.97
CA ARG A 107 -11.42 -1.76 -23.77
C ARG A 107 -12.42 -2.83 -24.18
N ASP A 108 -11.96 -4.07 -24.20
CA ASP A 108 -12.79 -5.23 -24.53
C ASP A 108 -13.24 -5.91 -23.25
N THR A 109 -14.55 -5.89 -22.95
CA THR A 109 -15.08 -6.66 -21.82
C THR A 109 -14.84 -8.15 -22.07
N VAL A 110 -14.07 -8.77 -21.18
CA VAL A 110 -13.68 -10.18 -21.27
C VAL A 110 -14.71 -11.03 -20.53
N ALA A 111 -14.93 -10.76 -19.24
CA ALA A 111 -15.84 -11.57 -18.43
C ALA A 111 -16.40 -10.80 -17.23
N VAL A 112 -17.56 -11.26 -16.74
CA VAL A 112 -18.14 -10.85 -15.47
C VAL A 112 -18.23 -12.11 -14.61
N PRO A 113 -17.33 -12.30 -13.63
CA PRO A 113 -17.41 -13.43 -12.70
C PRO A 113 -18.77 -13.45 -12.00
N GLY A 114 -19.45 -14.61 -11.99
CA GLY A 114 -20.78 -14.77 -11.39
C GLY A 114 -20.75 -14.66 -9.86
N GLY A 115 -20.68 -13.44 -9.34
CA GLY A 115 -20.82 -13.09 -7.92
C GLY A 115 -19.68 -13.52 -7.00
N ARG A 116 -18.52 -13.96 -7.55
CA ARG A 116 -17.37 -14.39 -6.76
C ARG A 116 -16.16 -13.48 -7.01
N PRO A 117 -15.57 -12.86 -5.96
CA PRO A 117 -14.35 -12.08 -6.12
C PRO A 117 -13.17 -13.01 -6.43
N LEU A 118 -12.43 -12.69 -7.48
CA LEU A 118 -11.25 -13.43 -7.93
C LEU A 118 -9.97 -12.66 -7.63
N ARG A 119 -8.99 -13.35 -7.05
CA ARG A 119 -7.58 -12.96 -7.13
C ARG A 119 -7.01 -13.46 -8.44
N LEU A 120 -6.54 -12.56 -9.29
CA LEU A 120 -5.92 -12.91 -10.56
C LEU A 120 -4.44 -13.24 -10.38
N LEU A 121 -3.97 -14.25 -11.12
CA LEU A 121 -2.57 -14.60 -11.28
C LEU A 121 -2.19 -14.61 -12.77
N PRO A 122 -0.91 -14.39 -13.10
CA PRO A 122 -0.40 -14.57 -14.45
C PRO A 122 -0.81 -15.92 -15.04
N ALA A 123 -1.10 -15.94 -16.34
CA ALA A 123 -1.22 -17.19 -17.06
C ALA A 123 0.19 -17.76 -17.36
N PRO A 124 0.34 -19.09 -17.44
CA PRO A 124 1.51 -19.69 -18.04
C PRO A 124 1.66 -19.26 -19.50
N GLU A 125 2.90 -19.02 -19.91
CA GLU A 125 3.23 -18.73 -21.31
C GLU A 125 2.76 -19.86 -22.23
N GLY A 126 2.18 -19.49 -23.38
CA GLY A 126 1.76 -20.45 -24.41
C GLY A 126 0.55 -21.32 -24.05
N ALA A 127 -0.07 -21.14 -22.88
CA ALA A 127 -1.23 -21.95 -22.45
C ALA A 127 -2.56 -21.54 -23.10
N GLY A 128 -2.58 -20.47 -23.91
CA GLY A 128 -3.82 -19.91 -24.48
C GLY A 128 -4.77 -19.32 -23.42
N LEU A 129 -4.25 -19.03 -22.23
CA LEU A 129 -4.97 -18.45 -21.11
C LEU A 129 -4.67 -16.95 -21.01
N LEU A 130 -5.67 -16.16 -20.60
CA LEU A 130 -5.48 -14.76 -20.24
C LEU A 130 -5.00 -14.62 -18.78
N ALA A 131 -5.55 -15.42 -17.88
CA ALA A 131 -5.22 -15.37 -16.46
C ALA A 131 -5.66 -16.65 -15.76
N LEU A 132 -5.20 -16.83 -14.54
CA LEU A 132 -5.81 -17.74 -13.57
C LEU A 132 -6.58 -16.92 -12.54
N GLY A 133 -7.74 -17.40 -12.11
CA GLY A 133 -8.55 -16.82 -11.04
C GLY A 133 -8.55 -17.73 -9.82
N VAL A 134 -8.26 -17.18 -8.64
CA VAL A 134 -8.35 -17.89 -7.36
C VAL A 134 -9.49 -17.29 -6.55
N SER A 135 -10.45 -18.11 -6.16
CA SER A 135 -11.64 -17.71 -5.40
C SER A 135 -11.75 -18.52 -4.12
N GLY A 136 -12.07 -17.86 -3.01
CA GLY A 136 -12.64 -18.56 -1.85
C GLY A 136 -13.99 -19.19 -2.21
N GLY A 137 -14.23 -20.40 -1.75
CA GLY A 137 -15.48 -21.15 -1.83
C GLY A 137 -16.23 -21.18 -0.50
N ALA A 138 -17.40 -21.82 -0.48
CA ALA A 138 -18.08 -22.14 0.77
C ALA A 138 -17.24 -23.15 1.58
N ALA A 139 -17.31 -23.09 2.92
CA ALA A 139 -16.61 -24.02 3.82
C ALA A 139 -15.06 -24.00 3.81
N ARG A 140 -14.43 -22.84 3.54
CA ARG A 140 -12.96 -22.67 3.48
C ARG A 140 -12.26 -23.42 2.33
N ASP A 141 -13.00 -23.90 1.33
CA ASP A 141 -12.39 -24.41 0.09
C ASP A 141 -11.92 -23.27 -0.81
N THR A 142 -10.96 -23.54 -1.67
CA THR A 142 -10.51 -22.63 -2.75
C THR A 142 -10.78 -23.25 -4.11
N ILE A 143 -11.18 -22.42 -5.07
CA ILE A 143 -11.39 -22.83 -6.46
C ILE A 143 -10.38 -22.09 -7.32
N VAL A 144 -9.69 -22.84 -8.18
CA VAL A 144 -8.79 -22.30 -9.20
C VAL A 144 -9.50 -22.39 -10.56
N LEU A 145 -9.54 -21.27 -11.26
CA LEU A 145 -10.22 -21.09 -12.54
C LEU A 145 -9.21 -20.69 -13.61
N ALA A 146 -9.32 -21.26 -14.80
CA ALA A 146 -8.61 -20.78 -15.99
C ALA A 146 -9.51 -19.83 -16.78
N LEU A 147 -8.99 -18.67 -17.19
CA LEU A 147 -9.67 -17.74 -18.09
C LEU A 147 -9.09 -17.86 -19.50
N ARG A 148 -9.88 -18.34 -20.46
CA ARG A 148 -9.45 -18.51 -21.87
C ARG A 148 -9.67 -17.25 -22.71
N GLY A 149 -8.82 -17.02 -23.71
CA GLY A 149 -8.83 -15.79 -24.52
C GLY A 149 -9.69 -15.81 -25.79
N ASP A 150 -9.91 -16.98 -26.38
CA ASP A 150 -10.66 -17.16 -27.64
C ASP A 150 -12.19 -17.10 -27.45
N ARG A 151 -12.67 -17.59 -26.30
CA ARG A 151 -14.04 -17.43 -25.80
C ARG A 151 -13.96 -17.22 -24.29
N PRO A 152 -14.06 -15.97 -23.79
CA PRO A 152 -13.79 -15.68 -22.40
C PRO A 152 -14.81 -16.32 -21.48
N ARG A 153 -14.39 -17.44 -20.90
CA ARG A 153 -15.13 -18.23 -19.93
C ARG A 153 -14.17 -18.69 -18.85
N PHE A 154 -14.69 -18.77 -17.63
CA PHE A 154 -13.99 -19.40 -16.54
C PHE A 154 -14.24 -20.90 -16.55
N GLU A 155 -13.18 -21.67 -16.62
CA GLU A 155 -13.22 -23.13 -16.48
C GLU A 155 -12.62 -23.51 -15.12
N VAL A 156 -13.30 -24.36 -14.36
CA VAL A 156 -12.74 -24.86 -13.09
C VAL A 156 -11.58 -25.79 -13.42
N THR A 157 -10.37 -25.38 -13.01
CA THR A 157 -9.16 -26.18 -13.13
C THR A 157 -9.01 -27.09 -11.92
N ALA A 158 -9.28 -26.58 -10.72
CA ALA A 158 -9.17 -27.36 -9.49
C ALA A 158 -10.08 -26.85 -8.37
N ARG A 159 -10.43 -27.76 -7.47
CA ARG A 159 -11.07 -27.47 -6.18
C ARG A 159 -10.15 -28.01 -5.09
N VAL A 160 -9.73 -27.13 -4.20
CA VAL A 160 -8.72 -27.44 -3.18
C VAL A 160 -9.32 -27.16 -1.81
N ALA A 161 -9.28 -28.13 -0.91
CA ALA A 161 -9.65 -27.91 0.47
C ALA A 161 -8.66 -26.94 1.15
N GLY A 162 -9.17 -25.95 1.88
CA GLY A 162 -8.38 -24.91 2.52
C GLY A 162 -8.16 -23.66 1.65
N THR A 163 -7.48 -22.66 2.22
CA THR A 163 -7.25 -21.35 1.60
C THR A 163 -5.92 -21.34 0.84
N LEU A 164 -5.93 -21.02 -0.46
CA LEU A 164 -4.69 -20.81 -1.21
C LEU A 164 -4.20 -19.35 -1.14
N MET A 165 -2.97 -19.17 -0.68
CA MET A 165 -2.23 -17.92 -0.65
C MET A 165 -1.07 -17.93 -1.66
N GLY A 166 -0.70 -16.74 -2.14
CA GLY A 166 0.31 -16.59 -3.18
C GLY A 166 -0.18 -17.15 -4.52
N GLY A 167 0.73 -17.76 -5.27
CA GLY A 167 0.49 -18.28 -6.60
C GLY A 167 1.64 -17.93 -7.53
N THR A 168 2.71 -18.73 -7.47
CA THR A 168 3.87 -18.57 -8.35
C THR A 168 3.75 -19.53 -9.52
N VAL A 169 3.74 -18.99 -10.74
CA VAL A 169 3.61 -19.76 -11.97
C VAL A 169 4.99 -20.23 -12.42
N LEU A 170 5.12 -21.53 -12.70
CA LEU A 170 6.34 -22.15 -13.20
C LEU A 170 5.99 -23.16 -14.30
N GLY A 171 6.05 -22.72 -15.55
CA GLY A 171 5.52 -23.49 -16.68
C GLY A 171 4.03 -23.83 -16.47
N HIS A 172 3.64 -25.08 -16.68
CA HIS A 172 2.26 -25.54 -16.48
C HIS A 172 1.89 -25.80 -15.00
N ARG A 173 2.75 -25.42 -14.04
CA ARG A 173 2.54 -25.65 -12.61
C ARG A 173 2.37 -24.33 -11.87
N VAL A 174 1.56 -24.34 -10.82
CA VAL A 174 1.36 -23.19 -9.95
C VAL A 174 1.60 -23.60 -8.50
N LEU A 175 2.52 -22.90 -7.85
CA LEU A 175 2.88 -23.16 -6.47
C LEU A 175 2.12 -22.22 -5.54
N PHE A 176 1.52 -22.80 -4.50
CA PHE A 176 0.74 -22.09 -3.51
C PHE A 176 1.20 -22.42 -2.09
N THR A 177 0.94 -21.51 -1.16
CA THR A 177 0.78 -21.88 0.24
C THR A 177 -0.69 -22.23 0.46
N ARG A 178 -0.99 -23.46 0.86
CA ARG A 178 -2.32 -23.87 1.30
C ARG A 178 -2.42 -23.78 2.81
N LEU A 179 -3.32 -22.94 3.33
CA LEU A 179 -3.70 -22.96 4.73
C LEU A 179 -4.81 -23.98 4.94
N LEU A 180 -4.50 -25.03 5.71
CA LEU A 180 -5.47 -26.02 6.18
C LEU A 180 -5.39 -26.03 7.70
N ASP A 181 -6.50 -25.71 8.37
CA ASP A 181 -6.56 -25.51 9.82
C ASP A 181 -5.47 -24.54 10.34
N ASP A 182 -5.27 -23.44 9.58
CA ASP A 182 -4.27 -22.40 9.83
C ASP A 182 -2.80 -22.88 9.77
N VAL A 183 -2.56 -24.13 9.35
CA VAL A 183 -1.22 -24.67 9.10
C VAL A 183 -0.84 -24.43 7.63
N PRO A 184 0.27 -23.72 7.34
CA PRO A 184 0.74 -23.48 5.99
C PRO A 184 1.41 -24.71 5.39
N ARG A 185 0.95 -25.12 4.21
CA ARG A 185 1.42 -26.28 3.47
C ARG A 185 1.80 -25.89 2.04
N PRO A 186 3.06 -26.05 1.60
CA PRO A 186 3.42 -25.80 0.22
C PRO A 186 2.76 -26.85 -0.68
N VAL A 187 2.06 -26.41 -1.73
CA VAL A 187 1.40 -27.31 -2.69
C VAL A 187 1.69 -26.87 -4.12
N VAL A 188 1.66 -27.84 -5.03
CA VAL A 188 1.88 -27.64 -6.46
C VAL A 188 0.64 -28.13 -7.19
N LEU A 189 0.01 -27.24 -7.96
CA LEU A 189 -1.09 -27.56 -8.84
C LEU A 189 -0.56 -27.70 -10.28
N ASP A 190 -0.78 -28.85 -10.91
CA ASP A 190 -0.55 -29.04 -12.34
C ASP A 190 -1.80 -28.61 -13.11
N LEU A 191 -1.65 -27.67 -14.04
CA LEU A 191 -2.78 -27.11 -14.79
C LEU A 191 -3.25 -28.03 -15.92
N ARG A 192 -2.48 -29.07 -16.29
CA ARG A 192 -2.81 -29.98 -17.39
C ARG A 192 -3.88 -30.99 -16.99
N ASP A 193 -3.80 -31.50 -15.78
CA ASP A 193 -4.70 -32.53 -15.24
C ASP A 193 -5.45 -32.10 -13.97
N GLY A 194 -5.13 -30.93 -13.39
CA GLY A 194 -5.71 -30.44 -12.14
C GLY A 194 -5.15 -31.15 -10.89
N GLY A 195 -4.09 -31.94 -11.04
CA GLY A 195 -3.45 -32.68 -9.97
C GLY A 195 -2.81 -31.77 -8.94
N LEU A 196 -3.07 -32.02 -7.65
CA LEU A 196 -2.50 -31.28 -6.53
C LEU A 196 -1.52 -32.17 -5.75
N ARG A 197 -0.25 -31.78 -5.70
CA ARG A 197 0.78 -32.45 -4.89
C ARG A 197 1.12 -31.62 -3.65
N ASP A 198 1.12 -32.25 -2.48
CA ASP A 198 1.52 -31.64 -1.22
C ASP A 198 3.03 -31.83 -1.02
N LEU A 199 3.76 -30.73 -0.83
CA LEU A 199 5.21 -30.74 -0.59
C LEU A 199 5.56 -30.76 0.91
N THR A 200 4.57 -30.70 1.80
CA THR A 200 4.77 -30.64 3.26
C THR A 200 5.52 -31.84 3.80
N ALA A 201 5.37 -33.02 3.18
CA ALA A 201 6.11 -34.22 3.59
C ALA A 201 7.63 -34.03 3.53
N HIS A 202 8.11 -33.12 2.67
CA HIS A 202 9.52 -32.82 2.47
C HIS A 202 9.97 -31.57 3.25
N SER A 203 9.04 -30.68 3.64
CA SER A 203 9.39 -29.39 4.25
C SER A 203 8.91 -29.17 5.68
N GLY A 204 7.92 -29.92 6.16
CA GLY A 204 7.09 -29.47 7.28
C GLY A 204 6.27 -28.23 6.92
N PRO A 205 5.62 -27.57 7.90
CA PRO A 205 4.82 -26.37 7.66
C PRO A 205 5.66 -25.24 7.06
N ALA A 206 5.25 -24.72 5.91
CA ALA A 206 6.03 -23.73 5.18
C ALA A 206 5.19 -22.86 4.25
N HIS A 207 5.67 -21.64 4.00
CA HIS A 207 5.15 -20.73 2.99
C HIS A 207 5.98 -20.80 1.71
N VAL A 208 5.32 -20.87 0.56
CA VAL A 208 5.96 -20.67 -0.76
C VAL A 208 6.22 -19.17 -0.95
N LEU A 209 7.47 -18.82 -1.23
CA LEU A 209 7.89 -17.42 -1.45
C LEU A 209 8.18 -17.12 -2.93
N ALA A 210 8.91 -18.00 -3.60
CA ALA A 210 9.30 -17.85 -5.01
C ALA A 210 9.63 -19.22 -5.62
N ALA A 211 9.68 -19.31 -6.95
CA ALA A 211 10.11 -20.51 -7.66
C ALA A 211 10.70 -20.15 -9.03
N ALA A 212 11.76 -20.85 -9.43
CA ALA A 212 12.44 -20.72 -10.72
C ALA A 212 13.23 -22.00 -11.03
N ALA A 213 13.40 -22.36 -12.30
CA ALA A 213 14.16 -23.55 -12.75
C ALA A 213 13.88 -24.86 -11.97
N GLY A 214 12.64 -25.09 -11.53
CA GLY A 214 12.31 -26.28 -10.75
C GLY A 214 12.80 -26.23 -9.30
N ARG A 215 13.33 -25.10 -8.82
CA ARG A 215 13.61 -24.82 -7.41
C ARG A 215 12.48 -23.99 -6.79
N VAL A 216 12.21 -24.25 -5.52
CA VAL A 216 11.18 -23.56 -4.73
C VAL A 216 11.80 -22.97 -3.48
N LEU A 217 11.67 -21.66 -3.31
CA LEU A 217 12.04 -20.98 -2.08
C LEU A 217 10.89 -21.05 -1.08
N LEU A 218 11.18 -21.61 0.08
CA LEU A 218 10.26 -21.81 1.19
C LEU A 218 10.69 -20.99 2.42
N ALA A 219 9.71 -20.43 3.12
CA ALA A 219 9.87 -20.04 4.53
C ALA A 219 9.32 -21.16 5.41
N LEU A 220 10.23 -21.93 6.01
CA LEU A 220 9.91 -22.98 6.97
C LEU A 220 9.54 -22.36 8.31
N LEU A 221 8.42 -22.78 8.90
CA LEU A 221 8.03 -22.36 10.24
C LEU A 221 8.73 -23.26 11.27
N THR A 222 9.47 -22.65 12.19
CA THR A 222 10.12 -23.29 13.33
C THR A 222 9.65 -22.66 14.63
N PRO A 223 9.83 -23.32 15.79
CA PRO A 223 9.50 -22.72 17.08
C PRO A 223 10.25 -21.40 17.36
N GLU A 224 11.44 -21.23 16.78
CA GLU A 224 12.30 -20.07 16.94
C GLU A 224 12.02 -18.95 15.90
N GLY A 225 11.10 -19.16 14.97
CA GLY A 225 10.75 -18.21 13.91
C GLY A 225 10.66 -18.84 12.54
N SER A 226 10.98 -18.10 11.48
CA SER A 226 11.00 -18.64 10.11
C SER A 226 12.41 -18.75 9.57
N ARG A 227 12.69 -19.82 8.82
CA ARG A 227 13.97 -20.03 8.13
C ARG A 227 13.75 -20.22 6.64
N LEU A 228 14.68 -19.73 5.82
CA LEU A 228 14.62 -19.92 4.37
C LEU A 228 15.24 -21.26 3.97
N ALA A 229 14.59 -21.96 3.04
CA ALA A 229 15.08 -23.19 2.45
C ALA A 229 14.75 -23.26 0.96
N LEU A 230 15.62 -23.93 0.20
CA LEU A 230 15.37 -24.30 -1.19
C LEU A 230 14.99 -25.77 -1.28
N ALA A 231 13.91 -26.04 -2.00
CA ALA A 231 13.46 -27.38 -2.34
C ALA A 231 13.60 -27.60 -3.85
N ASP A 232 14.02 -28.79 -4.26
CA ASP A 232 13.82 -29.25 -5.62
C ASP A 232 12.36 -29.67 -5.79
N LEU A 233 11.70 -29.14 -6.82
CA LEU A 233 10.29 -29.37 -7.06
C LEU A 233 10.00 -30.84 -7.41
N ASP A 234 10.86 -31.46 -8.22
CA ASP A 234 10.68 -32.81 -8.75
C ASP A 234 11.59 -33.85 -8.10
N GLY A 235 12.47 -33.43 -7.18
CA GLY A 235 13.40 -34.31 -6.49
C GLY A 235 12.94 -34.67 -5.08
N ASP A 236 13.36 -35.83 -4.60
CA ASP A 236 13.27 -36.23 -3.18
C ASP A 236 14.49 -35.76 -2.37
N ALA A 237 15.32 -34.89 -2.96
CA ALA A 237 16.50 -34.36 -2.30
C ALA A 237 16.14 -33.61 -1.02
N PRO A 238 16.97 -33.72 0.04
CA PRO A 238 16.74 -32.98 1.28
C PRO A 238 16.75 -31.47 1.02
N LEU A 239 15.92 -30.74 1.77
CA LEU A 239 15.88 -29.28 1.68
C LEU A 239 17.27 -28.68 1.91
N HIS A 240 17.69 -27.81 0.99
CA HIS A 240 18.88 -27.01 1.15
C HIS A 240 18.55 -25.80 2.00
N ALA A 241 18.98 -25.82 3.27
CA ALA A 241 18.91 -24.64 4.11
C ALA A 241 19.66 -23.48 3.42
N VAL A 242 19.00 -22.35 3.23
CA VAL A 242 19.64 -21.16 2.67
C VAL A 242 20.68 -20.72 3.69
N ARG A 243 21.97 -20.84 3.34
CA ARG A 243 23.06 -20.51 4.26
C ARG A 243 23.10 -19.00 4.46
N GLY A 244 23.07 -18.56 5.72
CA GLY A 244 23.38 -17.19 6.07
C GLY A 244 22.69 -16.73 7.34
N ASP A 245 23.49 -16.54 8.40
CA ASP A 245 23.38 -15.25 9.07
C ASP A 245 23.91 -14.24 8.05
N THR A 246 23.01 -13.67 7.26
CA THR A 246 23.42 -12.75 6.18
C THR A 246 24.10 -11.50 6.73
N GLY A 247 24.06 -11.27 8.05
CA GLY A 247 24.52 -10.04 8.69
C GLY A 247 23.75 -8.81 8.20
N LEU A 248 22.65 -9.00 7.44
CA LEU A 248 21.88 -7.92 6.85
C LEU A 248 21.05 -7.26 7.96
N PRO A 249 21.20 -5.94 8.18
CA PRO A 249 20.48 -5.25 9.23
C PRO A 249 18.98 -5.12 8.89
N GLY A 250 18.11 -5.31 9.87
CA GLY A 250 16.67 -5.05 9.72
C GLY A 250 15.86 -6.23 9.16
N ALA A 251 14.67 -5.95 8.63
CA ALA A 251 13.74 -6.97 8.14
C ALA A 251 14.06 -7.39 6.70
N VAL A 252 14.26 -8.68 6.46
CA VAL A 252 14.62 -9.23 5.15
C VAL A 252 13.42 -9.91 4.50
N HIS A 253 13.15 -9.56 3.25
CA HIS A 253 12.05 -10.07 2.44
C HIS A 253 12.60 -10.61 1.11
N PRO A 254 12.46 -11.90 0.83
CA PRO A 254 12.76 -12.44 -0.50
C PRO A 254 11.88 -11.79 -1.58
N LEU A 255 12.49 -11.43 -2.71
CA LEU A 255 11.82 -10.81 -3.85
C LEU A 255 11.62 -11.80 -5.00
N ALA A 256 12.71 -12.40 -5.49
CA ALA A 256 12.70 -13.27 -6.65
C ALA A 256 13.94 -14.18 -6.69
N LEU A 257 13.78 -15.39 -7.21
CA LEU A 257 14.90 -16.22 -7.67
C LEU A 257 15.28 -15.84 -9.10
N ASP A 258 16.55 -15.94 -9.44
CA ASP A 258 16.98 -15.81 -10.83
C ASP A 258 16.54 -17.02 -11.67
N PRO A 259 16.54 -16.90 -13.02
CA PRO A 259 16.01 -17.95 -13.88
C PRO A 259 16.68 -19.32 -13.70
N ASP A 260 17.95 -19.35 -13.30
CA ASP A 260 18.71 -20.57 -13.04
C ASP A 260 18.49 -21.12 -11.62
N GLY A 261 17.87 -20.33 -10.73
CA GLY A 261 17.58 -20.70 -9.34
C GLY A 261 18.80 -20.63 -8.42
N ASP A 262 19.91 -20.06 -8.88
CA ASP A 262 21.20 -19.99 -8.18
C ASP A 262 21.40 -18.67 -7.44
N ARG A 263 20.56 -17.66 -7.68
CA ARG A 263 20.63 -16.36 -6.99
C ARG A 263 19.26 -15.94 -6.48
N LEU A 264 19.27 -15.29 -5.32
CA LEU A 264 18.09 -14.79 -4.63
C LEU A 264 18.19 -13.28 -4.40
N ALA A 265 17.19 -12.54 -4.87
CA ALA A 265 17.06 -11.12 -4.63
C ALA A 265 16.35 -10.91 -3.29
N LEU A 266 16.93 -10.08 -2.44
CA LEU A 266 16.45 -9.77 -1.11
C LEU A 266 16.22 -8.27 -0.97
N LEU A 267 15.02 -7.91 -0.51
CA LEU A 267 14.69 -6.60 0.02
C LEU A 267 14.98 -6.59 1.52
N THR A 268 15.95 -5.79 1.93
CA THR A 268 16.21 -5.48 3.32
C THR A 268 15.61 -4.12 3.67
N THR A 269 14.97 -4.06 4.82
CA THR A 269 14.27 -2.88 5.34
C THR A 269 14.91 -2.53 6.68
N SER A 270 15.52 -1.35 6.78
CA SER A 270 16.14 -0.87 8.03
C SER A 270 15.93 0.63 8.17
N GLY A 271 15.28 1.03 9.26
CA GLY A 271 14.78 2.39 9.44
C GLY A 271 13.81 2.77 8.32
N ALA A 272 13.83 4.00 7.85
CA ALA A 272 13.02 4.50 6.73
C ALA A 272 13.53 4.05 5.34
N ARG A 273 14.61 3.28 5.26
CA ARG A 273 15.28 2.93 3.99
C ARG A 273 15.06 1.47 3.60
N SER A 274 15.10 1.26 2.29
CA SER A 274 15.09 -0.06 1.66
C SER A 274 16.40 -0.32 0.94
N PHE A 275 16.76 -1.59 0.87
CA PHE A 275 18.08 -2.03 0.52
C PHE A 275 17.99 -3.31 -0.33
N LEU A 276 18.44 -3.31 -1.59
CA LEU A 276 18.51 -4.52 -2.44
C LEU A 276 19.84 -5.31 -2.32
N THR A 277 19.76 -6.60 -1.99
CA THR A 277 20.90 -7.52 -1.92
C THR A 277 20.66 -8.73 -2.82
N VAL A 278 21.70 -9.21 -3.51
CA VAL A 278 21.70 -10.49 -4.23
C VAL A 278 22.49 -11.50 -3.42
N LEU A 279 21.88 -12.63 -3.10
CA LEU A 279 22.43 -13.72 -2.30
C LEU A 279 22.57 -14.97 -3.17
N ASP A 280 23.73 -15.63 -3.12
CA ASP A 280 23.84 -17.05 -3.48
C ASP A 280 23.32 -17.88 -2.28
N PRO A 281 22.20 -18.60 -2.44
CA PRO A 281 21.53 -19.29 -1.34
C PRO A 281 22.28 -20.53 -0.85
N VAL A 282 23.20 -21.09 -1.65
CA VAL A 282 23.98 -22.27 -1.30
C VAL A 282 25.28 -21.88 -0.61
N SER A 283 26.05 -20.95 -1.19
CA SER A 283 27.31 -20.51 -0.58
C SER A 283 27.10 -19.51 0.57
N GLY A 284 25.97 -18.80 0.57
CA GLY A 284 25.68 -17.71 1.51
C GLY A 284 26.34 -16.38 1.12
N THR A 285 26.99 -16.32 -0.03
CA THR A 285 27.67 -15.10 -0.49
C THR A 285 26.65 -14.03 -0.86
N ALA A 286 26.69 -12.89 -0.18
CA ALA A 286 25.77 -11.78 -0.39
C ALA A 286 26.48 -10.56 -0.99
N ARG A 287 25.84 -9.94 -1.99
CA ARG A 287 26.31 -8.71 -2.64
C ARG A 287 25.24 -7.62 -2.55
N ARG A 288 25.61 -6.49 -1.97
CA ARG A 288 24.79 -5.28 -1.97
C ARG A 288 24.70 -4.70 -3.38
N ILE A 289 23.50 -4.39 -3.85
CA ILE A 289 23.30 -3.65 -5.11
C ILE A 289 23.29 -2.14 -4.80
N GLY A 290 24.08 -1.37 -5.56
CA GLY A 290 24.08 0.09 -5.47
C GLY A 290 22.76 0.67 -5.96
N MET A 291 22.18 1.62 -5.25
CA MET A 291 20.91 2.26 -5.64
C MET A 291 20.77 3.62 -4.95
N PRO A 292 19.99 4.56 -5.49
CA PRO A 292 19.66 5.78 -4.78
C PRO A 292 18.96 5.47 -3.44
N PRO A 293 19.22 6.26 -2.38
CA PRO A 293 18.49 6.12 -1.12
C PRO A 293 16.99 6.23 -1.36
N GLY A 294 16.23 5.28 -0.83
CA GLY A 294 14.80 5.29 -1.09
C GLY A 294 14.08 4.07 -0.56
N ASP A 295 12.95 3.80 -1.20
CA ASP A 295 12.02 2.73 -0.88
C ASP A 295 11.84 1.77 -2.06
N LEU A 296 11.63 0.49 -1.74
CA LEU A 296 11.37 -0.58 -2.69
C LEU A 296 10.05 -1.25 -2.31
N LEU A 297 9.26 -1.64 -3.31
CA LEU A 297 8.12 -2.52 -3.07
C LEU A 297 8.57 -3.98 -2.92
N PRO A 298 7.84 -4.80 -2.14
CA PRO A 298 8.12 -6.23 -2.00
C PRO A 298 7.63 -7.02 -3.21
N CYS A 299 8.00 -6.60 -4.41
CA CYS A 299 7.76 -7.33 -5.65
C CYS A 299 8.90 -7.08 -6.65
N ALA A 300 9.28 -8.11 -7.38
CA ALA A 300 10.26 -8.05 -8.44
C ALA A 300 10.00 -9.16 -9.47
N ALA A 301 10.59 -9.03 -10.66
CA ALA A 301 10.74 -10.12 -11.62
C ALA A 301 12.21 -10.27 -11.98
N TRP A 302 12.70 -11.51 -12.02
CA TRP A 302 14.06 -11.80 -12.46
C TRP A 302 14.01 -12.59 -13.76
N THR A 303 14.70 -12.07 -14.77
CA THR A 303 14.74 -12.62 -16.13
C THR A 303 16.19 -12.75 -16.60
N GLY A 304 16.39 -13.34 -17.79
CA GLY A 304 17.70 -13.30 -18.46
C GLY A 304 18.19 -11.89 -18.78
N HIS A 305 17.30 -10.88 -18.75
CA HIS A 305 17.62 -9.48 -18.96
C HIS A 305 17.98 -8.72 -17.67
N GLY A 306 17.87 -9.37 -16.52
CA GLY A 306 18.17 -8.78 -15.21
C GLY A 306 17.00 -8.85 -14.25
N LEU A 307 17.16 -8.11 -13.14
CA LEU A 307 16.18 -8.01 -12.06
C LEU A 307 15.41 -6.69 -12.16
N TRP A 308 14.09 -6.77 -12.18
CA TRP A 308 13.15 -5.66 -12.36
C TRP A 308 12.41 -5.41 -11.06
N LEU A 309 12.38 -4.16 -10.58
CA LEU A 309 11.70 -3.85 -9.33
C LEU A 309 11.27 -2.37 -9.23
N PRO A 310 10.13 -2.09 -8.56
CA PRO A 310 9.69 -0.72 -8.35
C PRO A 310 10.52 -0.01 -7.27
N HIS A 311 11.00 1.18 -7.60
CA HIS A 311 11.80 2.04 -6.70
C HIS A 311 11.23 3.45 -6.65
N SER A 312 11.37 4.09 -5.49
CA SER A 312 11.01 5.48 -5.24
C SER A 312 12.10 6.11 -4.37
N ASP A 313 12.40 7.38 -4.61
CA ASP A 313 13.24 8.22 -3.76
C ASP A 313 12.57 9.59 -3.58
N PRO A 314 13.04 10.48 -2.69
CA PRO A 314 12.30 11.69 -2.36
C PRO A 314 11.98 12.58 -3.56
N GLY A 315 12.83 12.60 -4.59
CA GLY A 315 12.64 13.44 -5.77
C GLY A 315 11.93 12.74 -6.94
N ARG A 316 11.64 11.44 -6.80
CA ARG A 316 11.17 10.59 -7.89
C ARG A 316 9.97 9.76 -7.45
N PRO A 317 8.76 10.07 -7.94
CA PRO A 317 7.60 9.18 -7.85
C PRO A 317 7.96 7.77 -8.31
N ARG A 318 7.30 6.77 -7.72
CA ARG A 318 7.69 5.37 -7.95
C ARG A 318 7.75 5.05 -9.45
N THR A 319 8.87 4.48 -9.89
CA THR A 319 9.11 4.02 -11.26
C THR A 319 9.65 2.60 -11.26
N LEU A 320 9.67 1.96 -12.43
CA LEU A 320 10.24 0.63 -12.61
C LEU A 320 11.74 0.74 -12.91
N GLY A 321 12.57 0.27 -11.99
CA GLY A 321 14.02 0.18 -12.17
C GLY A 321 14.46 -1.23 -12.57
N TRP A 322 15.71 -1.35 -12.99
CA TRP A 322 16.29 -2.65 -13.30
C TRP A 322 17.77 -2.75 -12.94
N VAL A 323 18.22 -3.96 -12.64
CA VAL A 323 19.63 -4.31 -12.45
C VAL A 323 20.01 -5.25 -13.60
N PRO A 324 20.90 -4.83 -14.52
CA PRO A 324 21.36 -5.70 -15.60
C PRO A 324 21.98 -7.00 -15.06
N PRO A 325 22.08 -8.08 -15.86
CA PRO A 325 22.55 -9.40 -15.40
C PRO A 325 23.96 -9.37 -14.77
N THR A 326 24.83 -8.52 -15.30
CA THR A 326 26.20 -8.27 -14.82
C THR A 326 26.31 -6.96 -14.01
N GLY A 327 25.17 -6.31 -13.74
CA GLY A 327 25.08 -4.99 -13.12
C GLY A 327 25.44 -4.99 -11.63
N ALA A 328 26.07 -3.91 -11.21
CA ALA A 328 26.37 -3.61 -9.81
C ALA A 328 25.38 -2.63 -9.16
N ALA A 329 24.54 -1.97 -9.96
CA ALA A 329 23.63 -0.93 -9.50
C ALA A 329 22.25 -1.02 -10.17
N LEU A 330 21.27 -0.43 -9.50
CA LEU A 330 19.92 -0.19 -10.00
C LEU A 330 19.95 0.99 -10.98
N GLU A 331 19.51 0.73 -12.20
CA GLU A 331 19.27 1.73 -13.23
C GLU A 331 17.81 2.17 -13.18
N LEU A 332 17.60 3.48 -13.35
CA LEU A 332 16.29 4.11 -13.27
C LEU A 332 16.05 4.92 -14.55
N PRO A 333 14.99 4.63 -15.31
CA PRO A 333 14.74 5.27 -16.60
C PRO A 333 14.25 6.72 -16.44
N GLU A 334 13.48 7.00 -15.39
CA GLU A 334 12.92 8.32 -15.13
C GLU A 334 13.90 9.17 -14.28
N PRO A 335 14.18 10.43 -14.64
CA PRO A 335 14.99 11.31 -13.81
C PRO A 335 14.22 11.78 -12.57
N VAL A 336 14.93 12.37 -11.61
CA VAL A 336 14.32 13.17 -10.54
C VAL A 336 13.66 14.40 -11.17
N GLN A 337 12.43 14.73 -10.74
CA GLN A 337 11.71 15.85 -11.32
C GLN A 337 12.16 17.20 -10.71
N PRO A 338 12.42 18.23 -11.52
CA PRO A 338 12.68 19.57 -11.02
C PRO A 338 11.50 20.11 -10.18
N GLY A 339 11.78 20.65 -9.01
CA GLY A 339 10.77 21.25 -8.12
C GLY A 339 10.31 20.34 -6.96
N HIS A 340 10.55 19.03 -7.04
CA HIS A 340 10.39 18.15 -5.89
C HIS A 340 11.40 18.50 -4.79
N GLN A 341 10.91 18.56 -3.56
CA GLN A 341 11.71 18.92 -2.41
C GLN A 341 12.60 17.75 -2.00
N PRO A 342 13.85 18.00 -1.60
CA PRO A 342 14.70 16.94 -1.06
C PRO A 342 14.12 16.43 0.26
N ALA A 343 14.43 15.18 0.59
CA ALA A 343 14.20 14.65 1.92
C ALA A 343 15.45 13.99 2.48
N ARG A 344 15.50 13.93 3.81
CA ARG A 344 16.54 13.24 4.55
C ARG A 344 15.96 12.50 5.72
N VAL A 345 16.79 11.68 6.35
CA VAL A 345 16.48 11.06 7.63
C VAL A 345 17.24 11.81 8.72
N ASP A 346 16.57 12.07 9.83
CA ASP A 346 17.18 12.63 11.04
C ASP A 346 16.59 11.93 12.28
N THR A 347 17.18 12.14 13.45
CA THR A 347 16.77 11.50 14.70
C THR A 347 16.44 12.53 15.76
N PHE A 348 15.34 12.29 16.47
CA PHE A 348 14.84 13.17 17.53
C PHE A 348 14.81 12.43 18.86
N PRO A 349 14.96 13.12 20.00
CA PRO A 349 14.74 12.51 21.31
C PRO A 349 13.28 12.07 21.46
N GLY A 350 13.06 10.76 21.58
CA GLY A 350 11.78 10.17 21.99
C GLY A 350 11.72 9.92 23.49
N ALA A 351 10.62 9.33 23.95
CA ALA A 351 10.41 9.09 25.37
C ALA A 351 11.25 7.93 25.93
N ASP A 352 11.67 6.99 25.07
CA ASP A 352 12.41 5.77 25.43
C ASP A 352 13.59 5.52 24.49
N GLY A 353 14.25 6.62 24.08
CA GLY A 353 15.34 6.60 23.13
C GLY A 353 15.05 7.39 21.85
N PRO A 354 15.97 7.34 20.87
CA PRO A 354 15.86 8.08 19.62
C PRO A 354 14.69 7.63 18.75
N VAL A 355 13.99 8.59 18.13
CA VAL A 355 12.95 8.38 17.12
C VAL A 355 13.48 8.89 15.78
N GLU A 356 13.64 7.99 14.81
CA GLU A 356 13.98 8.35 13.44
C GLU A 356 12.78 9.02 12.75
N ALA A 357 13.02 10.06 11.96
CA ALA A 357 12.00 10.75 11.17
C ALA A 357 12.49 11.04 9.75
N VAL A 358 11.57 11.00 8.79
CA VAL A 358 11.79 11.50 7.43
C VAL A 358 11.46 12.98 7.40
N LEU A 359 12.38 13.80 6.89
CA LEU A 359 12.29 15.25 6.87
C LEU A 359 12.17 15.75 5.45
N TYR A 360 11.12 16.52 5.16
CA TYR A 360 10.91 17.21 3.90
C TYR A 360 10.90 18.73 4.08
N GLY A 361 11.33 19.45 3.05
CA GLY A 361 11.24 20.91 2.98
C GLY A 361 12.38 21.67 3.68
N PRO A 362 12.17 22.94 4.05
CA PRO A 362 13.20 23.79 4.63
C PRO A 362 13.66 23.30 6.01
N ASP A 363 14.76 23.86 6.53
CA ASP A 363 15.23 23.56 7.89
C ASP A 363 14.16 23.89 8.92
N TRP A 364 13.76 22.88 9.70
CA TRP A 364 12.74 22.98 10.74
C TRP A 364 13.10 23.99 11.82
N ARG A 365 14.39 24.28 12.04
CA ARG A 365 14.84 25.29 13.01
C ARG A 365 14.42 26.70 12.60
N THR A 366 14.46 27.01 11.32
CA THR A 366 14.21 28.36 10.79
C THR A 366 12.87 28.50 10.08
N ALA A 367 12.25 27.40 9.66
CA ALA A 367 10.95 27.39 8.99
C ALA A 367 9.88 28.14 9.80
N ARG A 368 8.92 28.76 9.11
CA ARG A 368 7.81 29.48 9.75
C ARG A 368 6.95 28.53 10.58
N GLN A 369 6.63 27.38 10.02
CA GLN A 369 5.78 26.36 10.62
C GLN A 369 6.42 24.98 10.43
N VAL A 370 6.33 24.15 11.47
CA VAL A 370 6.72 22.74 11.45
C VAL A 370 5.46 21.90 11.49
N VAL A 371 5.37 20.86 10.66
CA VAL A 371 4.30 19.86 10.70
C VAL A 371 4.89 18.53 11.17
N LEU A 372 4.36 18.00 12.26
CA LEU A 372 4.63 16.63 12.70
C LEU A 372 3.60 15.70 12.02
N ALA A 373 4.05 14.94 11.02
CA ALA A 373 3.21 14.13 10.16
C ALA A 373 3.18 12.66 10.63
N LEU A 374 2.04 12.18 11.12
CA LEU A 374 1.88 10.85 11.71
C LEU A 374 1.28 9.88 10.69
N HIS A 375 1.98 8.78 10.40
CA HIS A 375 1.53 7.78 9.43
C HIS A 375 0.35 6.95 9.96
N GLY A 376 -0.44 6.38 9.04
CA GLY A 376 -1.46 5.37 9.34
C GLY A 376 -0.86 4.00 9.65
N GLY A 377 -1.71 2.98 9.88
CA GLY A 377 -1.25 1.63 10.20
C GLY A 377 -2.16 0.95 11.24
N PRO A 378 -1.67 0.62 12.45
CA PRO A 378 -0.53 1.28 13.09
C PRO A 378 0.85 0.71 12.71
N ASN A 379 0.93 -0.55 12.29
CA ASN A 379 2.18 -1.17 11.86
C ASN A 379 2.51 -0.79 10.40
N SER A 380 2.91 0.46 10.20
CA SER A 380 3.43 1.01 8.93
C SER A 380 4.66 1.87 9.23
N ARG A 381 5.11 2.70 8.29
CA ARG A 381 6.19 3.67 8.49
C ARG A 381 6.18 4.73 7.41
N TRP A 382 6.77 5.88 7.70
CA TRP A 382 7.30 6.76 6.65
C TRP A 382 8.61 6.19 6.11
N THR A 383 8.72 6.15 4.79
CA THR A 383 9.95 5.74 4.09
C THR A 383 10.65 6.96 3.49
N LEU A 384 11.94 6.85 3.20
CA LEU A 384 12.68 7.85 2.44
C LEU A 384 12.34 7.79 0.93
N GLY A 385 11.09 7.50 0.57
CA GLY A 385 10.60 7.54 -0.80
C GLY A 385 9.72 8.76 -1.04
N PHE A 386 9.41 9.06 -2.29
CA PHE A 386 8.45 10.10 -2.67
C PHE A 386 7.09 9.88 -2.00
N ASP A 387 6.62 10.89 -1.26
CA ASP A 387 5.24 10.97 -0.78
C ASP A 387 4.60 12.26 -1.33
N PRO A 388 3.52 12.17 -2.13
CA PRO A 388 2.94 13.34 -2.79
C PRO A 388 2.40 14.38 -1.82
N PHE A 389 1.90 13.96 -0.66
CA PHE A 389 1.32 14.87 0.32
C PHE A 389 2.40 15.58 1.15
N LEU A 390 3.43 14.85 1.60
CA LEU A 390 4.57 15.47 2.28
C LEU A 390 5.34 16.42 1.34
N GLN A 391 5.43 16.07 0.05
CA GLN A 391 5.94 16.96 -0.99
C GLN A 391 5.11 18.23 -1.14
N ALA A 392 3.78 18.12 -1.17
CA ALA A 392 2.90 19.29 -1.26
C ALA A 392 3.05 20.23 -0.05
N LEU A 393 3.16 19.68 1.16
CA LEU A 393 3.43 20.47 2.38
C LEU A 393 4.79 21.17 2.30
N ALA A 394 5.83 20.45 1.87
CA ALA A 394 7.19 20.98 1.76
C ALA A 394 7.31 22.05 0.67
N ALA A 395 6.66 21.86 -0.48
CA ALA A 395 6.58 22.84 -1.55
C ALA A 395 5.84 24.12 -1.13
N ALA A 396 4.91 24.02 -0.16
CA ALA A 396 4.27 25.17 0.47
C ALA A 396 5.14 25.86 1.55
N GLY A 397 6.41 25.46 1.70
CA GLY A 397 7.37 26.09 2.62
C GLY A 397 7.26 25.60 4.06
N LEU A 398 6.53 24.51 4.33
CA LEU A 398 6.45 23.88 5.64
C LEU A 398 7.64 22.94 5.85
N ALA A 399 8.25 22.99 7.03
CA ALA A 399 9.17 21.93 7.43
C ALA A 399 8.37 20.74 7.93
N VAL A 400 8.46 19.61 7.24
CA VAL A 400 7.71 18.41 7.57
C VAL A 400 8.63 17.43 8.28
N ILE A 401 8.22 17.00 9.46
CA ILE A 401 8.91 15.98 10.26
C ILE A 401 7.96 14.80 10.38
N ALA A 402 8.31 13.69 9.75
CA ALA A 402 7.47 12.51 9.66
C ALA A 402 8.09 11.39 10.51
N PRO A 403 7.82 11.36 11.84
CA PRO A 403 8.45 10.41 12.75
C PRO A 403 7.97 8.98 12.51
N ASN A 404 8.85 8.03 12.85
CA ASN A 404 8.54 6.62 12.96
C ASN A 404 8.55 6.22 14.44
N GLN A 405 7.54 6.67 15.17
CA GLN A 405 7.32 6.38 16.59
C GLN A 405 7.22 4.87 16.87
N ARG A 406 7.30 4.45 18.14
CA ARG A 406 7.03 3.04 18.51
C ARG A 406 5.71 2.56 17.92
N GLY A 407 5.69 1.33 17.42
CA GLY A 407 4.64 0.78 16.55
C GLY A 407 5.01 0.77 15.06
N SER A 408 5.95 1.62 14.62
CA SER A 408 6.39 1.63 13.22
C SER A 408 7.17 0.37 12.82
N THR A 409 7.03 -0.03 11.56
CA THR A 409 7.80 -1.14 10.97
C THR A 409 9.21 -0.69 10.55
N GLY A 410 10.14 -1.63 10.40
CA GLY A 410 11.52 -1.35 9.96
C GLY A 410 12.54 -1.12 11.07
N TYR A 411 12.11 -1.13 12.33
CA TYR A 411 12.93 -0.91 13.53
C TYR A 411 13.00 -2.17 14.43
N GLY A 412 12.68 -3.32 13.87
CA GLY A 412 12.63 -4.61 14.58
C GLY A 412 11.28 -4.89 15.26
N ALA A 413 11.13 -6.14 15.70
CA ALA A 413 9.87 -6.64 16.27
C ALA A 413 9.51 -5.93 17.59
N ALA A 414 10.48 -5.67 18.46
CA ALA A 414 10.25 -4.98 19.73
C ALA A 414 9.67 -3.57 19.52
N HIS A 415 10.20 -2.80 18.58
CA HIS A 415 9.67 -1.48 18.24
C HIS A 415 8.28 -1.56 17.60
N THR A 416 8.08 -2.51 16.67
CA THR A 416 6.79 -2.69 15.96
C THR A 416 5.67 -3.15 16.90
N LEU A 417 5.97 -4.04 17.84
CA LEU A 417 5.00 -4.63 18.79
C LEU A 417 4.88 -3.84 20.09
N ALA A 418 5.66 -2.76 20.28
CA ALA A 418 5.63 -1.95 21.49
C ALA A 418 4.24 -1.40 21.82
N ILE A 419 3.39 -1.20 20.81
CA ILE A 419 2.02 -0.69 20.98
C ILE A 419 0.96 -1.79 21.07
N SER A 420 1.32 -3.07 20.96
CA SER A 420 0.34 -4.16 21.12
C SER A 420 -0.29 -4.09 22.51
N GLY A 421 -1.61 -4.01 22.58
CA GLY A 421 -2.34 -3.82 23.84
C GLY A 421 -2.24 -2.42 24.45
N THR A 422 -1.55 -1.48 23.78
CA THR A 422 -1.20 -0.17 24.35
C THR A 422 -1.29 0.99 23.35
N TRP A 423 -2.27 0.95 22.44
CA TRP A 423 -2.50 2.02 21.46
C TRP A 423 -2.64 3.40 22.11
N GLY A 424 -1.91 4.41 21.62
CA GLY A 424 -1.86 5.72 22.25
C GLY A 424 -1.11 5.75 23.59
N GLY A 425 -0.17 4.83 23.79
CA GLY A 425 0.72 4.73 24.94
C GLY A 425 2.15 5.08 24.54
N PRO A 426 3.01 4.09 24.21
CA PRO A 426 4.40 4.32 23.80
C PRO A 426 4.56 5.26 22.58
N ASP A 427 3.71 5.08 21.58
CA ASP A 427 3.63 5.91 20.38
C ASP A 427 3.27 7.38 20.71
N LEU A 428 2.28 7.59 21.57
CA LEU A 428 1.88 8.92 22.03
C LEU A 428 3.00 9.59 22.84
N ALA A 429 3.70 8.83 23.68
CA ALA A 429 4.84 9.32 24.45
C ALA A 429 5.98 9.79 23.53
N ASP A 430 6.25 9.06 22.44
CA ASP A 430 7.25 9.44 21.46
C ASP A 430 6.84 10.72 20.70
N VAL A 431 5.60 10.79 20.23
CA VAL A 431 5.07 11.97 19.51
C VAL A 431 5.12 13.23 20.38
N THR A 432 4.70 13.14 21.65
CA THR A 432 4.74 14.26 22.59
C THR A 432 6.17 14.66 22.96
N ALA A 433 7.09 13.70 23.15
CA ALA A 433 8.50 13.98 23.39
C ALA A 433 9.14 14.75 22.22
N VAL A 434 8.90 14.31 20.99
CA VAL A 434 9.38 15.00 19.77
C VAL A 434 8.76 16.40 19.68
N GLY A 435 7.45 16.56 19.89
CA GLY A 435 6.78 17.87 19.85
C GLY A 435 7.34 18.88 20.87
N ARG A 436 7.58 18.43 22.11
CA ARG A 436 8.21 19.25 23.17
C ARG A 436 9.64 19.62 22.82
N PHE A 437 10.43 18.68 22.32
CA PHE A 437 11.79 18.92 21.86
C PHE A 437 11.81 20.00 20.76
N LEU A 438 11.01 19.82 19.71
CA LEU A 438 10.94 20.77 18.59
C LEU A 438 10.54 22.17 19.05
N THR A 439 9.62 22.29 20.00
CA THR A 439 9.30 23.59 20.58
C THR A 439 10.54 24.18 21.26
N ARG A 440 11.14 23.44 22.19
CA ARG A 440 12.23 23.96 23.01
C ARG A 440 13.39 24.45 22.14
N GLU A 441 13.80 23.63 21.18
CA GLU A 441 14.95 23.94 20.30
C GLU A 441 14.68 25.10 19.33
N ARG A 442 13.41 25.36 18.97
CA ARG A 442 13.05 26.49 18.11
C ARG A 442 12.94 27.81 18.86
N GLY A 443 12.95 27.77 20.19
CA GLY A 443 12.92 28.95 21.05
C GLY A 443 11.57 29.67 21.09
N THR A 444 11.52 30.74 21.88
CA THR A 444 10.33 31.57 22.07
C THR A 444 10.07 32.43 20.82
N GLY A 445 8.80 32.65 20.47
CA GLY A 445 8.40 33.47 19.30
C GLY A 445 8.21 32.70 18.00
N ARG A 446 8.52 31.40 17.96
CA ARG A 446 8.13 30.50 16.86
C ARG A 446 6.80 29.81 17.16
N ALA A 447 5.99 29.60 16.12
CA ALA A 447 4.75 28.82 16.26
C ALA A 447 5.07 27.41 16.78
N ARG A 448 4.23 26.86 17.66
CA ARG A 448 4.30 25.45 18.05
C ARG A 448 4.19 24.54 16.81
N PRO A 449 4.69 23.29 16.85
CA PRO A 449 4.45 22.35 15.76
C PRO A 449 2.94 22.15 15.52
N ALA A 450 2.55 21.96 14.27
CA ALA A 450 1.22 21.52 13.89
C ALA A 450 1.21 20.00 13.77
N LEU A 451 0.08 19.37 14.06
CA LEU A 451 -0.14 17.94 13.88
C LEU A 451 -0.83 17.69 12.54
N TYR A 452 -0.33 16.69 11.82
CA TYR A 452 -1.06 16.05 10.73
C TYR A 452 -1.07 14.56 10.99
N GLY A 453 -2.20 13.90 10.73
CA GLY A 453 -2.27 12.45 10.80
C GLY A 453 -3.29 11.89 9.82
N VAL A 454 -3.03 10.66 9.36
CA VAL A 454 -3.96 9.88 8.54
C VAL A 454 -4.28 8.54 9.19
N SER A 455 -5.54 8.12 9.17
CA SER A 455 -5.98 6.83 9.74
C SER A 455 -5.57 6.69 11.21
N TYR A 456 -4.80 5.67 11.58
CA TYR A 456 -4.20 5.56 12.93
C TYR A 456 -3.41 6.80 13.36
N GLY A 457 -2.63 7.40 12.46
CA GLY A 457 -1.92 8.63 12.74
C GLY A 457 -2.85 9.80 13.05
N ALA A 458 -4.07 9.81 12.49
CA ALA A 458 -5.09 10.82 12.80
C ALA A 458 -5.68 10.61 14.20
N PHE A 459 -5.94 9.36 14.60
CA PHE A 459 -6.27 9.03 15.99
C PHE A 459 -5.16 9.46 16.96
N LEU A 460 -3.90 9.14 16.63
CA LEU A 460 -2.74 9.52 17.45
C LEU A 460 -2.54 11.04 17.53
N ALA A 461 -2.75 11.77 16.43
CA ALA A 461 -2.72 13.23 16.41
C ALA A 461 -3.80 13.83 17.33
N LEU A 462 -5.02 13.30 17.31
CA LEU A 462 -6.09 13.74 18.20
C LEU A 462 -5.77 13.44 19.68
N LEU A 463 -5.17 12.28 19.97
CA LEU A 463 -4.69 11.97 21.32
C LEU A 463 -3.58 12.92 21.77
N ALA A 464 -2.61 13.23 20.91
CA ALA A 464 -1.53 14.17 21.20
C ALA A 464 -2.06 15.60 21.45
N ALA A 465 -3.03 16.03 20.64
CA ALA A 465 -3.71 17.31 20.81
C ALA A 465 -4.48 17.39 22.14
N ALA A 466 -5.12 16.31 22.57
CA ALA A 466 -5.82 16.26 23.86
C ALA A 466 -4.87 16.13 25.07
N ALA A 467 -3.77 15.39 24.92
CA ALA A 467 -2.79 15.19 25.97
C ALA A 467 -2.00 16.46 26.29
N GLU A 468 -1.76 17.29 25.27
CA GLU A 468 -1.11 18.60 25.40
C GLU A 468 -1.91 19.68 24.67
N PRO A 469 -2.99 20.20 25.30
CA PRO A 469 -3.88 21.18 24.66
C PRO A 469 -3.17 22.43 24.14
N ASP A 470 -2.13 22.89 24.85
CA ASP A 470 -1.33 24.07 24.50
C ASP A 470 -0.04 23.73 23.73
N GLY A 471 0.17 22.45 23.40
CA GLY A 471 1.39 21.94 22.78
C GLY A 471 1.49 22.18 21.28
N TRP A 472 0.37 22.50 20.62
CA TRP A 472 0.24 22.40 19.16
C TRP A 472 -0.44 23.64 18.56
N SER A 473 -0.02 24.06 17.36
CA SER A 473 -0.61 25.22 16.68
C SER A 473 -1.87 24.88 15.86
N ALA A 474 -2.01 23.63 15.43
CA ALA A 474 -3.15 23.10 14.67
C ALA A 474 -3.13 21.56 14.68
N CYS A 475 -4.26 20.93 14.38
CA CYS A 475 -4.39 19.49 14.18
C CYS A 475 -5.23 19.20 12.94
N ALA A 476 -4.65 18.58 11.91
CA ALA A 476 -5.35 18.05 10.75
C ALA A 476 -5.43 16.52 10.82
N ALA A 477 -6.65 16.00 10.97
CA ALA A 477 -6.92 14.58 11.14
C ALA A 477 -7.72 14.05 9.94
N VAL A 478 -7.10 13.17 9.15
CA VAL A 478 -7.68 12.57 7.96
C VAL A 478 -8.09 11.13 8.24
N ALA A 479 -9.35 10.79 8.01
CA ALA A 479 -9.95 9.49 8.32
C ALA A 479 -9.68 8.99 9.76
N PRO A 480 -9.89 9.80 10.81
CA PRO A 480 -9.65 9.37 12.18
C PRO A 480 -10.73 8.39 12.66
N PHE A 481 -10.33 7.46 13.51
CA PHE A 481 -11.24 6.71 14.39
C PHE A 481 -11.18 7.27 15.82
N LEU A 482 -12.14 6.87 16.66
CA LEU A 482 -12.32 7.46 17.99
C LEU A 482 -11.74 6.64 19.13
N SER A 483 -11.76 5.31 19.00
CA SER A 483 -11.16 4.37 19.95
C SER A 483 -11.01 3.00 19.30
N GLY A 484 -10.13 2.16 19.84
CA GLY A 484 -9.97 0.77 19.38
C GLY A 484 -11.27 -0.05 19.45
N PRO A 485 -12.03 -0.02 20.57
CA PRO A 485 -13.33 -0.71 20.66
C PRO A 485 -14.35 -0.24 19.63
N ARG A 486 -14.42 1.06 19.35
CA ARG A 486 -15.36 1.57 18.34
C ARG A 486 -14.93 1.20 16.93
N LEU A 487 -13.62 1.27 16.64
CA LEU A 487 -13.09 0.83 15.35
C LEU A 487 -13.34 -0.67 15.12
N HIS A 488 -13.25 -1.48 16.17
CA HIS A 488 -13.62 -2.90 16.10
C HIS A 488 -15.12 -3.11 15.88
N ALA A 489 -15.97 -2.32 16.54
CA ALA A 489 -17.42 -2.45 16.32
C ALA A 489 -17.84 -2.06 14.90
N ASP A 490 -17.28 -0.97 14.37
CA ASP A 490 -17.77 -0.33 13.14
C ASP A 490 -16.98 -0.75 11.88
N GLY A 491 -15.71 -1.18 12.02
CA GLY A 491 -14.80 -1.44 10.91
C GLY A 491 -15.08 -2.72 10.11
N SER A 492 -14.46 -2.82 8.92
CA SER A 492 -14.52 -4.03 8.09
C SER A 492 -13.96 -5.27 8.79
N ALA A 493 -14.25 -6.46 8.26
CA ALA A 493 -13.71 -7.72 8.81
C ALA A 493 -12.16 -7.72 8.89
N GLN A 494 -11.49 -7.10 7.92
CA GLN A 494 -10.04 -6.97 7.91
C GLN A 494 -9.54 -6.06 9.04
N VAL A 495 -10.23 -4.94 9.28
CA VAL A 495 -9.90 -4.01 10.36
C VAL A 495 -10.17 -4.64 11.73
N ARG A 496 -11.29 -5.34 11.91
CA ARG A 496 -11.59 -6.07 13.16
C ARG A 496 -10.52 -7.10 13.50
N SER A 497 -10.13 -7.92 12.54
CA SER A 497 -9.04 -8.90 12.71
C SER A 497 -7.71 -8.21 13.04
N MET A 498 -7.44 -7.03 12.48
CA MET A 498 -6.25 -6.25 12.81
C MET A 498 -6.29 -5.69 14.23
N VAL A 499 -7.43 -5.15 14.68
CA VAL A 499 -7.61 -4.67 16.06
C VAL A 499 -7.41 -5.81 17.06
N GLU A 500 -8.00 -6.98 16.80
CA GLU A 500 -7.84 -8.17 17.66
C GLU A 500 -6.38 -8.64 17.71
N ARG A 501 -5.72 -8.78 16.55
CA ARG A 501 -4.32 -9.22 16.47
C ARG A 501 -3.35 -8.29 17.20
N LEU A 502 -3.63 -6.99 17.20
CA LEU A 502 -2.80 -5.98 17.86
C LEU A 502 -3.28 -5.65 19.28
N ASP A 503 -4.27 -6.38 19.79
CA ASP A 503 -4.88 -6.19 21.10
C ASP A 503 -5.38 -4.74 21.33
N GLY A 504 -5.90 -4.10 20.27
CA GLY A 504 -6.38 -2.72 20.31
C GLY A 504 -7.65 -2.50 21.15
N LEU A 505 -8.23 -3.57 21.72
CA LEU A 505 -9.35 -3.52 22.65
C LEU A 505 -8.90 -3.29 24.10
N THR A 506 -7.64 -3.56 24.41
CA THR A 506 -7.11 -3.45 25.77
C THR A 506 -7.09 -1.98 26.22
N PRO A 507 -7.76 -1.64 27.34
CA PRO A 507 -7.75 -0.28 27.85
C PRO A 507 -6.37 0.12 28.37
N VAL A 508 -5.82 1.22 27.85
CA VAL A 508 -4.64 1.86 28.43
C VAL A 508 -5.02 2.57 29.71
N ARG A 509 -4.26 2.32 30.79
CA ARG A 509 -4.48 2.92 32.11
C ARG A 509 -3.32 3.83 32.48
N ASP A 510 -3.50 5.12 32.21
CA ASP A 510 -2.58 6.16 32.68
C ASP A 510 -3.34 7.46 32.99
N ARG A 511 -2.58 8.56 33.16
CA ARG A 511 -3.11 9.87 33.55
C ARG A 511 -4.08 10.48 32.54
N LEU A 512 -3.95 10.15 31.25
CA LEU A 512 -4.84 10.66 30.20
C LEU A 512 -6.17 9.88 30.15
N GLY A 513 -6.22 8.69 30.76
CA GLY A 513 -7.42 7.86 30.84
C GLY A 513 -7.69 7.08 29.54
N PRO A 514 -8.92 6.57 29.32
CA PRO A 514 -9.23 5.77 28.14
C PRO A 514 -8.92 6.51 26.84
N ARG A 515 -8.38 5.80 25.86
CA ARG A 515 -8.08 6.33 24.52
C ARG A 515 -9.32 6.42 23.67
N ASP A 516 -10.21 7.29 24.12
CA ASP A 516 -11.47 7.63 23.51
C ASP A 516 -11.47 9.12 23.19
N VAL A 517 -11.29 9.45 21.91
CA VAL A 517 -11.20 10.82 21.42
C VAL A 517 -12.51 11.59 21.65
N GLU A 518 -13.67 10.93 21.63
CA GLU A 518 -14.94 11.58 21.89
C GLU A 518 -15.05 12.04 23.35
N ARG A 519 -14.55 11.21 24.28
CA ARG A 519 -14.41 11.58 25.69
C ARG A 519 -13.38 12.70 25.90
N LEU A 520 -12.27 12.66 25.17
CA LEU A 520 -11.18 13.62 25.26
C LEU A 520 -11.45 14.93 24.51
N ALA A 521 -12.54 15.02 23.73
CA ALA A 521 -12.90 16.20 22.95
C ALA A 521 -12.88 17.55 23.71
N PRO A 522 -13.25 17.64 25.01
CA PRO A 522 -13.11 18.89 25.76
C PRO A 522 -11.68 19.43 25.87
N ALA A 523 -10.66 18.56 25.76
CA ALA A 523 -9.25 18.94 25.83
C ALA A 523 -8.67 19.36 24.46
N LEU A 524 -9.41 19.21 23.35
CA LEU A 524 -8.95 19.59 22.01
C LEU A 524 -9.00 21.12 21.83
N ALA A 525 -7.95 21.81 22.28
CA ALA A 525 -7.85 23.27 22.22
C ALA A 525 -7.30 23.81 20.90
N ALA A 526 -6.38 23.08 20.24
CA ALA A 526 -5.82 23.49 18.97
C ALA A 526 -6.91 23.61 17.87
N PRO A 527 -6.77 24.55 16.90
CA PRO A 527 -7.58 24.56 15.69
C PRO A 527 -7.59 23.17 15.04
N LEU A 528 -8.79 22.68 14.70
CA LEU A 528 -8.99 21.32 14.22
C LEU A 528 -9.57 21.30 12.81
N LEU A 529 -8.98 20.47 11.94
CA LEU A 529 -9.54 20.10 10.64
C LEU A 529 -9.75 18.58 10.60
N LEU A 530 -10.99 18.16 10.40
CA LEU A 530 -11.38 16.77 10.14
C LEU A 530 -11.64 16.60 8.65
N VAL A 531 -11.03 15.60 8.02
CA VAL A 531 -11.30 15.23 6.61
C VAL A 531 -11.66 13.76 6.55
N HIS A 532 -12.74 13.40 5.86
CA HIS A 532 -13.18 12.00 5.83
C HIS A 532 -13.93 11.66 4.54
N GLY A 533 -13.59 10.53 3.92
CA GLY A 533 -14.34 9.97 2.79
C GLY A 533 -15.66 9.33 3.24
N ALA A 534 -16.78 9.67 2.61
CA ALA A 534 -18.08 9.08 2.95
C ALA A 534 -18.19 7.59 2.56
N LEU A 535 -17.30 7.11 1.68
CA LEU A 535 -17.21 5.73 1.22
C LEU A 535 -16.07 4.95 1.90
N ASP A 536 -15.52 5.47 3.00
CA ASP A 536 -14.47 4.81 3.76
C ASP A 536 -14.98 3.49 4.36
N ASP A 537 -14.39 2.39 3.90
CA ASP A 537 -14.71 1.02 4.30
C ASP A 537 -13.78 0.47 5.38
N SER A 538 -12.73 1.23 5.71
CA SER A 538 -11.74 0.86 6.71
C SER A 538 -12.08 1.51 8.04
N VAL A 539 -12.28 2.83 8.04
CA VAL A 539 -12.76 3.61 9.17
C VAL A 539 -14.06 4.28 8.76
N PRO A 540 -15.23 3.84 9.24
CA PRO A 540 -16.47 4.46 8.81
C PRO A 540 -16.55 5.95 9.14
N VAL A 541 -17.03 6.75 8.18
CA VAL A 541 -17.21 8.21 8.32
C VAL A 541 -17.98 8.65 9.58
N GLY A 542 -18.80 7.74 10.13
CA GLY A 542 -19.49 7.92 11.42
C GLY A 542 -18.58 8.33 12.57
N HIS A 543 -17.30 7.95 12.57
CA HIS A 543 -16.32 8.39 13.57
C HIS A 543 -16.09 9.91 13.53
N SER A 544 -15.88 10.50 12.36
CA SER A 544 -15.71 11.96 12.24
C SER A 544 -17.01 12.72 12.45
N ARG A 545 -18.15 12.18 11.99
CA ARG A 545 -19.47 12.76 12.28
C ARG A 545 -19.74 12.84 13.78
N ALA A 546 -19.42 11.77 14.53
CA ALA A 546 -19.60 11.73 15.97
C ALA A 546 -18.70 12.75 16.70
N LEU A 547 -17.43 12.87 16.31
CA LEU A 547 -16.56 13.89 16.89
C LEU A 547 -17.01 15.31 16.58
N ALA A 548 -17.42 15.58 15.34
CA ALA A 548 -17.97 16.89 14.94
C ALA A 548 -19.25 17.24 15.74
N ALA A 549 -20.15 16.26 15.91
CA ALA A 549 -21.34 16.42 16.75
C ALA A 549 -20.98 16.67 18.22
N ARG A 550 -19.99 15.95 18.75
CA ARG A 550 -19.51 16.13 20.12
C ARG A 550 -18.92 17.51 20.36
N LEU A 551 -18.08 18.01 19.44
CA LEU A 551 -17.52 19.36 19.50
C LEU A 551 -18.62 20.42 19.44
N THR A 552 -19.62 20.23 18.58
CA THR A 552 -20.80 21.12 18.49
C THR A 552 -21.59 21.13 19.80
N ALA A 553 -21.81 19.96 20.41
CA ALA A 553 -22.48 19.84 21.70
C ALA A 553 -21.70 20.50 22.86
N LEU A 554 -20.38 20.67 22.71
CA LEU A 554 -19.52 21.44 23.62
C LEU A 554 -19.52 22.95 23.32
N GLY A 555 -20.36 23.42 22.39
CA GLY A 555 -20.49 24.83 22.01
C GLY A 555 -19.50 25.31 20.96
N ARG A 556 -18.72 24.42 20.34
CA ARG A 556 -17.77 24.76 19.27
C ARG A 556 -18.53 24.95 17.96
N ARG A 557 -18.28 26.04 17.24
CA ARG A 557 -18.93 26.36 15.95
C ARG A 557 -18.17 25.70 14.78
N PRO A 558 -18.82 24.83 13.99
CA PRO A 558 -18.24 24.36 12.73
C PRO A 558 -17.93 25.52 11.79
N GLY A 559 -16.80 25.45 11.10
CA GLY A 559 -16.35 26.51 10.19
C GLY A 559 -15.61 27.65 10.88
N THR A 560 -15.57 27.72 12.22
CA THR A 560 -14.84 28.75 12.97
C THR A 560 -13.91 28.13 14.00
N ASP A 561 -14.45 27.32 14.92
CA ASP A 561 -13.67 26.74 16.02
C ASP A 561 -13.11 25.36 15.65
N PHE A 562 -13.70 24.69 14.65
CA PHE A 562 -13.18 23.50 13.99
C PHE A 562 -13.76 23.42 12.56
N HIS A 563 -13.12 22.68 11.68
CA HIS A 563 -13.56 22.43 10.31
C HIS A 563 -13.79 20.94 10.08
N TYR A 564 -14.83 20.59 9.33
CA TYR A 564 -15.13 19.23 8.93
C TYR A 564 -15.42 19.18 7.43
N LEU A 565 -14.61 18.42 6.70
CA LEU A 565 -14.72 18.15 5.27
C LEU A 565 -15.09 16.68 5.07
N GLU A 566 -16.36 16.44 4.77
CA GLU A 566 -16.84 15.13 4.35
C GLU A 566 -16.82 15.05 2.81
N LEU A 567 -16.23 13.99 2.26
CA LEU A 567 -16.00 13.81 0.83
C LEU A 567 -16.91 12.70 0.28
N PRO A 568 -18.04 13.02 -0.39
CA PRO A 568 -19.07 12.05 -0.74
C PRO A 568 -18.62 10.90 -1.65
N ASP A 569 -17.57 11.13 -2.43
CA ASP A 569 -17.07 10.29 -3.51
C ASP A 569 -15.73 9.60 -3.18
N ARG A 570 -15.19 9.80 -1.97
CA ARG A 570 -13.89 9.24 -1.56
C ARG A 570 -14.02 8.14 -0.51
N GLY A 571 -13.11 7.18 -0.57
CA GLY A 571 -12.89 6.14 0.44
C GLY A 571 -11.84 6.51 1.49
N HIS A 572 -11.14 5.50 2.03
CA HIS A 572 -10.15 5.67 3.11
C HIS A 572 -8.96 6.56 2.74
N ALA A 573 -8.50 6.48 1.49
CA ALA A 573 -7.50 7.39 0.93
C ALA A 573 -8.14 8.75 0.57
N ALA A 574 -8.63 9.45 1.60
CA ALA A 574 -9.39 10.70 1.44
C ALA A 574 -8.55 11.84 0.85
N LEU A 575 -7.24 11.81 1.06
CA LEU A 575 -6.29 12.63 0.29
C LEU A 575 -5.88 11.86 -0.96
N GLY A 576 -6.23 12.39 -2.13
CA GLY A 576 -5.71 11.88 -3.39
C GLY A 576 -4.19 11.99 -3.45
N THR A 577 -3.59 11.22 -4.35
CA THR A 577 -2.14 11.29 -4.63
C THR A 577 -1.81 12.33 -5.71
N GLY A 578 -2.82 12.94 -6.34
CA GLY A 578 -2.64 14.04 -7.30
C GLY A 578 -2.32 15.35 -6.57
N THR A 579 -1.29 16.06 -7.02
CA THR A 579 -0.85 17.33 -6.41
C THR A 579 -1.81 18.48 -6.66
N ALA A 580 -2.69 18.39 -7.67
CA ALA A 580 -3.74 19.36 -7.95
C ALA A 580 -5.06 19.09 -7.18
N ASP A 581 -5.08 18.10 -6.27
CA ASP A 581 -6.28 17.76 -5.51
C ASP A 581 -6.71 18.95 -4.60
N PRO A 582 -7.94 19.47 -4.73
CA PRO A 582 -8.42 20.58 -3.93
C PRO A 582 -8.47 20.26 -2.42
N VAL A 583 -8.63 19.00 -2.04
CA VAL A 583 -8.61 18.57 -0.64
C VAL A 583 -7.19 18.70 -0.08
N VAL A 584 -6.17 18.29 -0.86
CA VAL A 584 -4.76 18.47 -0.51
C VAL A 584 -4.47 19.96 -0.31
N ALA A 585 -4.89 20.82 -1.25
CA ALA A 585 -4.73 22.26 -1.14
C ALA A 585 -5.39 22.84 0.13
N SER A 586 -6.58 22.35 0.51
CA SER A 586 -7.27 22.77 1.72
C SER A 586 -6.54 22.37 3.01
N VAL A 587 -5.99 21.15 3.07
CA VAL A 587 -5.19 20.72 4.24
C VAL A 587 -3.88 21.49 4.32
N VAL A 588 -3.18 21.68 3.20
CA VAL A 588 -1.96 22.50 3.14
C VAL A 588 -2.24 23.93 3.61
N ARG A 589 -3.32 24.56 3.12
CA ARG A 589 -3.70 25.92 3.54
C ARG A 589 -3.98 26.00 5.04
N PHE A 590 -4.71 25.03 5.58
CA PHE A 590 -4.96 24.95 7.02
C PHE A 590 -3.65 24.86 7.82
N LEU A 591 -2.73 23.98 7.41
CA LEU A 591 -1.45 23.77 8.11
C LEU A 591 -0.44 24.92 7.94
N THR A 592 -0.56 25.74 6.90
CA THR A 592 0.25 26.97 6.76
C THR A 592 -0.19 28.12 7.68
N GLY A 593 -1.36 28.00 8.32
CA GLY A 593 -1.95 29.06 9.13
C GLY A 593 -2.50 30.23 8.32
N LEU A 594 -2.73 30.05 7.02
CA LEU A 594 -3.27 31.06 6.09
C LEU A 594 -4.81 31.17 6.11
N GLY A 595 -5.49 30.62 7.13
CA GLY A 595 -6.93 30.76 7.34
C GLY A 595 -7.76 29.50 7.06
N HIS A 596 -9.09 29.67 7.04
CA HIS A 596 -10.08 28.58 6.96
C HIS A 596 -9.84 27.70 5.71
N PRO A 597 -10.07 26.37 5.73
CA PRO A 597 -10.04 25.51 4.56
C PRO A 597 -11.07 25.98 3.52
N ALA A 598 -10.80 25.76 2.23
CA ALA A 598 -11.80 26.10 1.21
C ALA A 598 -12.77 24.95 1.16
N PRO A 599 -14.09 25.21 1.11
CA PRO A 599 -15.00 24.16 0.72
C PRO A 599 -14.56 23.62 -0.65
N PRO A 600 -14.53 22.30 -0.86
CA PRO A 600 -14.38 21.77 -2.21
C PRO A 600 -15.45 22.42 -3.10
N GLY A 601 -15.08 22.83 -4.31
CA GLY A 601 -16.01 23.43 -5.26
C GLY A 601 -17.25 22.53 -5.47
N PRO A 602 -18.39 23.08 -5.93
CA PRO A 602 -19.61 22.31 -6.08
C PRO A 602 -19.36 21.06 -6.93
N VAL A 603 -19.59 19.90 -6.32
CA VAL A 603 -19.64 18.61 -7.01
C VAL A 603 -20.76 18.72 -8.05
N SER A 604 -20.44 18.53 -9.32
CA SER A 604 -21.45 18.42 -10.37
C SER A 604 -22.38 17.28 -9.96
N ALA A 605 -23.64 17.61 -9.64
CA ALA A 605 -24.64 16.60 -9.37
C ALA A 605 -24.68 15.62 -10.57
N PRO A 606 -24.80 14.30 -10.33
CA PRO A 606 -25.14 13.39 -11.43
C PRO A 606 -26.44 13.90 -12.07
N PRO A 607 -26.56 13.87 -13.41
CA PRO A 607 -27.73 14.41 -14.09
C PRO A 607 -29.00 13.74 -13.55
N ASP A 608 -29.93 14.57 -13.07
CA ASP A 608 -31.25 14.15 -12.59
C ASP A 608 -31.98 13.41 -13.73
N THR A 609 -32.07 12.09 -13.62
CA THR A 609 -32.99 11.30 -14.44
C THR A 609 -34.34 11.23 -13.75
N LYS A 610 -35.04 12.36 -13.63
CA LYS A 610 -36.48 12.41 -13.36
C LYS A 610 -37.11 13.65 -14.00
N GLY A 611 -38.05 13.40 -14.92
CA GLY A 611 -39.11 14.34 -15.26
C GLY A 611 -39.23 14.63 -16.76
N GLY A 612 -40.20 13.99 -17.40
CA GLY A 612 -40.61 14.29 -18.77
C GLY A 612 -41.67 13.32 -19.27
N ASP A 613 -42.84 13.32 -18.61
CA ASP A 613 -44.09 12.87 -19.22
C ASP A 613 -44.35 13.68 -20.49
N HIS A 614 -44.40 13.01 -21.65
CA HIS A 614 -45.43 13.10 -22.68
C HIS A 614 -45.07 12.22 -23.90
#